data_AF-A0A0F9XD78-F1
#
_entry.id   AF-A0A0F9XD78-F1
#
_cell.length_a   1.000
_cell.length_b   1.000
_cell.length_c   1.000
_cell.angle_alpha   90.00
_cell.angle_beta   90.00
_cell.angle_gamma   90.00
#
_symmetry.space_group_name_H-M   'P 1'
#
loop_
_entity.id
_entity.type
_entity.pdbx_description
1 polymer ?
#
loop_
_entity_poly.entity_id
_entity_poly.type
_entity_poly.pdbx_seq_one_letter_code
_entity_poly.pdbx_strand_id
1 'polypeptide(L)'
;MALIWHGNKVSSKIQNEARRRVREAALVVEKNAKGLMVRGGRTASGFLESIEGRRREPGTGKRPGKIGSHSSKPGEPPRVQTGTLRRSITHEMHPTLPIARVGTNVFYGKHLELGTPKMAKAAGVSKRESARPFMRPALHKSKKAIMAIFSRRMKD
;
A
#
# COMPACT_ATOMS: atom_id res chain seq x y z
N MET A 1 -48.03 25.07 -5.87
CA MET A 1 -47.13 23.96 -6.26
C MET A 1 -46.59 23.31 -4.99
N ALA A 2 -46.74 22.00 -4.83
CA ALA A 2 -46.15 21.26 -3.72
C ALA A 2 -44.69 20.91 -4.02
N LEU A 3 -43.80 21.09 -3.05
CA LEU A 3 -42.38 20.72 -3.16
C LEU A 3 -42.24 19.19 -2.95
N ILE A 4 -41.75 18.47 -3.96
CA ILE A 4 -41.49 17.03 -3.84
C ILE A 4 -40.08 16.82 -3.27
N TRP A 5 -40.00 16.35 -2.03
CA TRP A 5 -38.73 16.04 -1.37
C TRP A 5 -38.20 14.66 -1.78
N HIS A 6 -37.01 14.62 -2.40
CA HIS A 6 -36.34 13.39 -2.82
C HIS A 6 -35.21 12.94 -1.87
N GLY A 7 -35.22 13.39 -0.61
CA GLY A 7 -34.08 13.25 0.31
C GLY A 7 -33.57 11.82 0.50
N ASN A 8 -34.45 10.82 0.61
CA ASN A 8 -34.04 9.42 0.77
C ASN A 8 -33.23 8.92 -0.44
N LYS A 9 -33.69 9.25 -1.65
CA LYS A 9 -33.00 8.86 -2.89
C LYS A 9 -31.65 9.54 -3.01
N VAL A 10 -31.57 10.83 -2.69
CA VAL A 10 -30.34 11.62 -2.73
C VAL A 10 -29.34 11.14 -1.66
N SER A 11 -29.81 10.90 -0.44
CA SER A 11 -28.99 10.38 0.66
C SER A 11 -28.35 9.04 0.30
N SER A 12 -29.15 8.08 -0.20
CA SER A 12 -28.62 6.78 -0.65
C SER A 12 -27.61 6.91 -1.79
N LYS A 13 -27.84 7.83 -2.75
CA LYS A 13 -26.85 8.12 -3.81
C LYS A 13 -25.53 8.65 -3.23
N ILE A 14 -25.59 9.60 -2.30
CA ILE A 14 -24.41 10.18 -1.64
C ILE A 14 -23.64 9.11 -0.86
N GLN A 15 -24.35 8.28 -0.06
CA GLN A 15 -23.73 7.22 0.72
C GLN A 15 -23.04 6.17 -0.17
N ASN A 16 -23.69 5.76 -1.26
CA ASN A 16 -23.11 4.80 -2.21
C ASN A 16 -21.86 5.36 -2.90
N GLU A 17 -21.90 6.62 -3.31
CA GLU A 17 -20.75 7.26 -3.95
C GLU A 17 -19.59 7.49 -2.96
N ALA A 18 -19.88 7.89 -1.72
CA ALA A 18 -18.88 7.97 -0.65
C ALA A 18 -18.22 6.61 -0.41
N ARG A 19 -19.02 5.54 -0.29
CA ARG A 19 -18.54 4.16 -0.09
C ARG A 19 -17.67 3.70 -1.26
N ARG A 20 -18.06 4.03 -2.49
CA ARG A 20 -17.30 3.73 -3.71
C ARG A 20 -15.94 4.44 -3.72
N ARG A 21 -15.90 5.73 -3.41
CA ARG A 21 -14.65 6.51 -3.35
C ARG A 21 -13.69 6.00 -2.29
N VAL A 22 -14.22 5.64 -1.12
CA VAL A 22 -13.42 5.04 -0.05
C VAL A 22 -12.82 3.70 -0.47
N ARG A 23 -13.60 2.84 -1.16
CA ARG A 23 -13.09 1.59 -1.73
C ARG A 23 -11.98 1.84 -2.76
N GLU A 24 -12.16 2.80 -3.66
CA GLU A 24 -11.14 3.16 -4.65
C GLU A 24 -9.86 3.66 -3.97
N ALA A 25 -9.99 4.51 -2.95
CA ALA A 25 -8.86 5.00 -2.16
C ALA A 25 -8.11 3.84 -1.46
N ALA A 26 -8.85 2.89 -0.87
CA ALA A 26 -8.28 1.71 -0.24
C ALA A 26 -7.49 0.83 -1.23
N LEU A 27 -8.04 0.61 -2.44
CA LEU A 27 -7.37 -0.12 -3.52
C LEU A 27 -6.06 0.54 -3.95
N VAL A 28 -6.02 1.88 -4.01
CA VAL A 28 -4.78 2.61 -4.33
C VAL A 28 -3.73 2.39 -3.24
N VAL A 29 -4.12 2.47 -1.96
CA VAL A 29 -3.19 2.22 -0.84
C VAL A 29 -2.68 0.78 -0.87
N GLU A 30 -3.56 -0.19 -1.07
CA GLU A 30 -3.23 -1.60 -1.19
C GLU A 30 -2.21 -1.85 -2.32
N LYS A 31 -2.47 -1.30 -3.51
CA LYS A 31 -1.57 -1.39 -4.67
C LYS A 31 -0.21 -0.78 -4.38
N ASN A 32 -0.17 0.38 -3.74
CA ASN A 32 1.08 1.05 -3.38
C ASN A 32 1.87 0.26 -2.32
N ALA A 33 1.20 -0.30 -1.30
CA ALA A 33 1.85 -1.15 -0.30
C ALA A 33 2.44 -2.41 -0.93
N LYS A 34 1.69 -3.07 -1.82
CA LYS A 34 2.17 -4.22 -2.61
C LYS A 34 3.31 -3.84 -3.56
N GLY A 35 3.30 -2.61 -4.10
CA GLY A 35 4.33 -2.10 -5.00
C GLY A 35 5.65 -1.82 -4.28
N LEU A 36 5.63 -1.32 -3.05
CA LEU A 36 6.83 -1.10 -2.25
C LEU A 36 7.58 -2.41 -1.94
N MET A 37 6.89 -3.55 -1.89
CA MET A 37 7.51 -4.86 -1.70
C MET A 37 8.14 -5.37 -3.00
N VAL A 38 9.46 -5.27 -3.09
CA VAL A 38 10.20 -5.61 -4.30
C VAL A 38 10.34 -7.12 -4.49
N ARG A 39 10.06 -7.63 -5.69
CA ARG A 39 10.35 -9.02 -6.11
C ARG A 39 11.81 -9.13 -6.58
N GLY A 40 12.51 -10.16 -6.10
CA GLY A 40 13.75 -10.73 -6.65
C GLY A 40 14.75 -9.75 -7.30
N GLY A 41 15.82 -9.38 -6.60
CA GLY A 41 16.98 -8.71 -7.17
C GLY A 41 16.84 -7.20 -7.45
N ARG A 42 15.64 -6.62 -7.40
CA ARG A 42 15.47 -5.16 -7.45
C ARG A 42 15.57 -4.57 -6.03
N THR A 43 16.26 -3.44 -5.89
CA THR A 43 16.20 -2.59 -4.69
C THR A 43 14.92 -1.75 -4.72
N ALA A 44 14.49 -1.21 -3.57
CA ALA A 44 13.37 -0.26 -3.54
C ALA A 44 13.63 0.96 -4.44
N SER A 45 14.89 1.39 -4.54
CA SER A 45 15.34 2.42 -5.49
C SER A 45 15.11 2.03 -6.95
N GLY A 46 15.43 0.79 -7.36
CA GLY A 46 15.22 0.34 -8.74
C GLY A 46 13.75 0.19 -9.14
N PHE A 47 12.84 -0.02 -8.19
CA PHE A 47 11.39 0.03 -8.47
C PHE A 47 10.87 1.47 -8.57
N LEU A 48 11.31 2.35 -7.66
CA LEU A 48 10.97 3.79 -7.70
C LEU A 48 11.42 4.43 -9.03
N GLU A 49 12.65 4.15 -9.45
CA GLU A 49 13.24 4.62 -10.71
C GLU A 49 12.45 4.12 -11.95
N SER A 50 11.91 2.90 -11.89
CA SER A 50 11.11 2.34 -12.99
C SER A 50 9.69 2.94 -13.12
N ILE A 51 9.13 3.48 -12.03
CA ILE A 51 7.83 4.16 -12.05
C ILE A 51 7.98 5.60 -12.55
N GLU A 52 9.12 6.24 -12.28
CA GLU A 52 9.46 7.59 -12.77
C GLU A 52 9.80 7.65 -14.27
N GLY A 53 9.57 6.57 -15.02
CA GLY A 53 9.62 6.59 -16.49
C GLY A 53 11.03 6.54 -17.09
N ARG A 54 12.09 6.32 -16.30
CA ARG A 54 13.43 6.08 -16.83
C ARG A 54 13.49 4.66 -17.43
N ARG A 55 13.27 4.55 -18.74
CA ARG A 55 13.54 3.33 -19.52
C ARG A 55 15.03 2.99 -19.37
N ARG A 56 15.33 1.79 -18.86
CA ARG A 56 16.67 1.23 -19.00
C ARG A 56 16.83 0.66 -20.40
N GLU A 57 18.02 0.84 -20.96
CA GLU A 57 18.43 0.25 -22.22
C GLU A 57 18.27 -1.28 -22.18
N PRO A 58 17.70 -1.89 -23.24
CA PRO A 58 17.50 -3.33 -23.30
C PRO A 58 18.85 -4.00 -23.57
N GLY A 59 19.53 -4.53 -22.56
CA GLY A 59 20.80 -5.23 -22.83
C GLY A 59 21.52 -5.95 -21.71
N THR A 60 21.33 -5.62 -20.43
CA THR A 60 22.19 -6.15 -19.35
C THR A 60 21.43 -6.72 -18.16
N GLY A 61 20.30 -7.37 -18.43
CA GLY A 61 19.54 -8.11 -17.41
C GLY A 61 20.26 -9.37 -16.96
N LYS A 62 21.24 -9.29 -16.05
CA LYS A 62 21.66 -10.45 -15.25
C LYS A 62 20.38 -11.09 -14.70
N ARG A 63 20.14 -12.37 -15.06
CA ARG A 63 19.06 -13.17 -14.47
C ARG A 63 19.10 -12.95 -12.96
N PRO A 64 17.99 -12.60 -12.28
CA PRO A 64 18.02 -12.43 -10.84
C PRO A 64 18.55 -13.73 -10.27
N GLY A 65 19.74 -13.67 -9.67
CA GLY A 65 20.36 -14.82 -9.04
C GLY A 65 19.35 -15.50 -8.12
N LYS A 66 19.48 -16.82 -7.98
CA LYS A 66 18.74 -17.68 -7.03
C LYS A 66 18.25 -16.82 -5.87
N ILE A 67 16.93 -16.76 -5.61
CA ILE A 67 16.30 -15.92 -4.57
C ILE A 67 17.05 -16.15 -3.27
N GLY A 68 18.11 -15.38 -3.05
CA GLY A 68 18.95 -15.54 -1.90
C GLY A 68 18.16 -15.02 -0.73
N SER A 69 18.38 -15.63 0.44
CA SER A 69 17.87 -15.25 1.77
C SER A 69 18.36 -13.85 2.22
N HIS A 70 18.48 -12.90 1.31
CA HIS A 70 18.90 -11.55 1.59
C HIS A 70 17.66 -10.79 2.03
N SER A 71 17.47 -10.71 3.34
CA SER A 71 16.53 -9.77 3.95
C SER A 71 16.88 -8.34 3.52
N SER A 72 15.89 -7.46 3.33
CA SER A 72 16.15 -6.02 3.09
C SER A 72 17.04 -5.41 4.18
N LYS A 73 17.59 -4.22 3.96
CA LYS A 73 18.25 -3.48 5.03
C LYS A 73 17.23 -2.84 5.98
N PRO A 74 17.63 -2.46 7.20
CA PRO A 74 16.84 -1.53 8.04
C PRO A 74 16.39 -0.30 7.24
N GLY A 75 15.16 0.16 7.45
CA GLY A 75 14.54 1.27 6.70
C GLY A 75 14.04 0.91 5.29
N GLU A 76 14.55 -0.14 4.65
CA GLU A 76 14.07 -0.58 3.34
C GLU A 76 12.75 -1.36 3.47
N PRO A 77 11.83 -1.24 2.49
CA PRO A 77 10.63 -2.06 2.43
C PRO A 77 10.93 -3.57 2.46
N PRO A 78 10.01 -4.41 2.96
CA PRO A 78 10.21 -5.85 3.00
C PRO A 78 10.40 -6.44 1.60
N ARG A 79 11.49 -7.20 1.43
CA ARG A 79 11.78 -7.93 0.20
C ARG A 79 10.85 -9.14 0.12
N VAL A 80 10.30 -9.37 -1.07
CA VAL A 80 9.44 -10.52 -1.33
C VAL A 80 10.29 -11.80 -1.39
N GLN A 81 10.13 -12.66 -0.38
CA GLN A 81 10.72 -14.00 -0.35
C GLN A 81 9.73 -15.02 -0.96
N THR A 82 8.70 -15.41 -0.20
CA THR A 82 7.64 -16.34 -0.64
C THR A 82 6.40 -15.64 -1.19
N GLY A 83 6.28 -14.33 -0.98
CA GLY A 83 5.10 -13.54 -1.37
C GLY A 83 3.89 -13.66 -0.45
N THR A 84 3.96 -14.42 0.66
CA THR A 84 2.85 -14.55 1.62
C THR A 84 2.40 -13.19 2.16
N LEU A 85 3.32 -12.39 2.70
CA LEU A 85 3.01 -11.05 3.21
C LEU A 85 2.35 -10.19 2.13
N ARG A 86 2.96 -10.09 0.95
CA ARG A 86 2.43 -9.27 -0.14
C ARG A 86 1.03 -9.71 -0.57
N ARG A 87 0.77 -11.03 -0.65
CA ARG A 87 -0.55 -11.57 -1.00
C ARG A 87 -1.60 -11.30 0.08
N SER A 88 -1.21 -11.31 1.35
CA SER A 88 -2.10 -11.07 2.48
C SER A 88 -2.50 -9.61 2.68
N ILE A 89 -1.84 -8.66 2.00
CA ILE A 89 -2.24 -7.25 2.07
C ILE A 89 -3.58 -7.11 1.33
N THR A 90 -4.59 -6.69 2.05
CA THR A 90 -5.95 -6.49 1.54
C THR A 90 -6.61 -5.30 2.24
N HIS A 91 -7.81 -4.95 1.81
CA HIS A 91 -8.65 -3.96 2.45
C HIS A 91 -10.01 -4.54 2.86
N GLU A 92 -10.58 -3.97 3.90
CA GLU A 92 -11.91 -4.27 4.42
C GLU A 92 -12.72 -2.98 4.50
N MET A 93 -13.96 -3.01 4.02
CA MET A 93 -14.90 -1.90 4.15
C MET A 93 -15.69 -2.06 5.44
N HIS A 94 -15.82 -1.00 6.22
CA HIS A 94 -16.75 -0.98 7.35
C HIS A 94 -18.19 -1.25 6.85
N PRO A 95 -19.00 -2.07 7.54
CA PRO A 95 -20.30 -2.52 7.02
C PRO A 95 -21.25 -1.36 6.71
N THR A 96 -21.33 -0.37 7.60
CA THR A 96 -22.26 0.77 7.48
C THR A 96 -21.56 2.06 7.02
N LEU A 97 -20.52 2.46 7.74
CA LEU A 97 -19.78 3.70 7.48
C LEU A 97 -18.93 3.65 6.20
N PRO A 98 -18.70 4.80 5.53
CA PRO A 98 -17.76 4.92 4.42
C PRO A 98 -16.32 4.98 4.94
N ILE A 99 -15.89 3.91 5.59
CA ILE A 99 -14.54 3.75 6.17
C ILE A 99 -13.93 2.46 5.61
N ALA A 100 -12.64 2.49 5.30
CA ALA A 100 -11.89 1.30 4.91
C ALA A 100 -10.65 1.13 5.79
N ARG A 101 -10.32 -0.12 6.10
CA ARG A 101 -9.06 -0.52 6.74
C ARG A 101 -8.21 -1.25 5.72
N VAL A 102 -6.93 -0.92 5.64
CA VAL A 102 -5.97 -1.61 4.76
C VAL A 102 -4.87 -2.20 5.63
N GLY A 103 -4.56 -3.47 5.43
CA GLY A 103 -3.63 -4.18 6.31
C GLY A 103 -3.36 -5.61 5.87
N THR A 104 -2.78 -6.38 6.79
CA THR A 104 -2.47 -7.80 6.62
C THR A 104 -2.85 -8.54 7.91
N ASN A 105 -3.31 -9.78 7.77
CA ASN A 105 -3.54 -10.70 8.89
C ASN A 105 -2.28 -11.50 9.28
N VAL A 106 -1.17 -11.30 8.58
CA VAL A 106 0.07 -12.01 8.83
C VAL A 106 0.82 -11.35 9.99
N PHE A 107 0.97 -12.09 11.09
CA PHE A 107 1.53 -11.60 12.35
C PHE A 107 2.89 -10.90 12.19
N TYR A 108 3.81 -11.49 11.42
CA TYR A 108 5.14 -10.91 11.21
C TYR A 108 5.10 -9.60 10.39
N GLY A 109 4.00 -9.29 9.71
CA GLY A 109 3.84 -8.02 8.99
C GLY A 109 3.90 -6.80 9.92
N LYS A 110 3.31 -6.91 11.12
CA LYS A 110 3.40 -5.86 12.16
C LYS A 110 4.83 -5.64 12.64
N HIS A 111 5.58 -6.74 12.82
CA HIS A 111 6.97 -6.69 13.23
C HIS A 111 7.86 -6.03 12.18
N LEU A 112 7.59 -6.27 10.90
CA LEU A 112 8.30 -5.62 9.81
C LEU A 112 7.97 -4.12 9.78
N GLU A 113 6.70 -3.71 9.87
CA GLU A 113 6.32 -2.30 9.80
C GLU A 113 6.89 -1.45 10.94
N LEU A 114 6.95 -1.99 12.16
CA LEU A 114 7.31 -1.23 13.36
C LEU A 114 8.71 -1.55 13.91
N GLY A 115 9.35 -2.61 13.43
CA GLY A 115 10.58 -3.14 14.00
C GLY A 115 10.35 -3.88 15.32
N THR A 116 11.35 -4.68 15.72
CA THR A 116 11.35 -5.41 17.00
C THR A 116 12.73 -5.34 17.65
N PRO A 117 12.84 -5.50 18.99
CA PRO A 117 14.14 -5.54 19.66
C PRO A 117 15.09 -6.61 19.07
N LYS A 118 14.54 -7.77 18.67
CA LYS A 118 15.31 -8.83 18.02
C LYS A 118 15.88 -8.39 16.66
N MET A 119 15.08 -7.70 15.85
CA MET A 119 15.53 -7.15 14.56
C MET A 119 16.59 -6.07 14.75
N ALA A 120 16.41 -5.20 15.74
CA ALA A 120 17.38 -4.18 16.11
C ALA A 120 18.73 -4.78 16.53
N LYS A 121 18.70 -5.76 17.45
CA LYS A 121 19.91 -6.48 17.90
C LYS A 121 20.62 -7.16 16.73
N ALA A 122 19.87 -7.80 15.83
CA ALA A 122 20.44 -8.47 14.66
C ALA A 122 21.06 -7.51 13.64
N ALA A 123 20.59 -6.26 13.59
CA ALA A 123 21.05 -5.25 12.64
C ALA A 123 22.03 -4.22 13.25
N GLY A 124 22.26 -4.25 14.56
CA GLY A 124 23.11 -3.28 15.25
C GLY A 124 22.56 -1.85 15.26
N VAL A 125 21.24 -1.68 15.17
CA VAL A 125 20.57 -0.36 15.09
C VAL A 125 19.45 -0.24 16.12
N SER A 126 18.88 0.95 16.30
CA SER A 126 17.74 1.14 17.20
C SER A 126 16.48 0.38 16.71
N LYS A 127 15.52 0.14 17.62
CA LYS A 127 14.24 -0.51 17.28
C LYS A 127 13.53 0.17 16.12
N ARG A 128 13.50 1.51 16.10
CA ARG A 128 12.80 2.29 15.07
C ARG A 128 13.49 2.16 13.71
N GLU A 129 14.81 2.17 13.69
CA GLU A 129 15.60 2.01 12.46
C GLU A 129 15.51 0.59 11.90
N SER A 130 15.38 -0.41 12.77
CA SER A 130 15.21 -1.82 12.36
C SER A 130 13.94 -2.09 11.56
N ALA A 131 12.98 -1.16 11.58
CA ALA A 131 11.71 -1.26 10.86
C ALA A 131 11.91 -1.30 9.35
N ARG A 132 11.00 -1.96 8.67
CA ARG A 132 10.91 -2.14 7.22
C ARG A 132 9.54 -1.64 6.78
N PRO A 133 9.31 -0.33 6.81
CA PRO A 133 7.97 0.23 6.64
C PRO A 133 7.49 0.06 5.20
N PHE A 134 6.24 -0.35 5.05
CA PHE A 134 5.57 -0.54 3.77
C PHE A 134 4.13 -0.04 3.77
N MET A 135 3.46 0.02 4.93
CA MET A 135 2.08 0.54 5.03
C MET A 135 2.06 2.06 5.16
N ARG A 136 2.78 2.63 6.12
CA ARG A 136 2.84 4.09 6.32
C ARG A 136 3.37 4.83 5.07
N PRO A 137 4.47 4.39 4.43
CA PRO A 137 4.95 5.04 3.22
C PRO A 137 3.97 4.89 2.06
N ALA A 138 3.26 3.77 1.96
CA ALA A 138 2.23 3.58 0.93
C ALA A 138 1.05 4.54 1.13
N LEU A 139 0.60 4.74 2.36
CA LEU A 139 -0.46 5.71 2.67
C LEU A 139 -0.02 7.13 2.29
N HIS A 140 1.19 7.53 2.69
CA HIS A 140 1.73 8.85 2.36
C HIS A 140 1.84 9.06 0.84
N LYS A 141 2.36 8.07 0.11
CA LYS A 141 2.44 8.09 -1.35
C LYS A 141 1.07 8.16 -2.02
N SER A 142 0.05 7.57 -1.40
CA SER A 142 -1.32 7.55 -1.92
C SER A 142 -2.07 8.86 -1.70
N LYS A 143 -1.59 9.76 -0.82
CA LYS A 143 -2.31 10.97 -0.40
C LYS A 143 -2.87 11.79 -1.58
N LYS A 144 -2.05 12.08 -2.59
CA LYS A 144 -2.48 12.86 -3.77
C LYS A 144 -3.57 12.15 -4.57
N ALA A 145 -3.43 10.84 -4.77
CA ALA A 145 -4.43 10.04 -5.49
C ALA A 145 -5.73 9.92 -4.70
N ILE A 146 -5.67 9.77 -3.39
CA ILE A 146 -6.83 9.78 -2.49
C ILE A 146 -7.58 11.11 -2.63
N MET A 147 -6.87 12.24 -2.51
CA MET A 147 -7.48 13.56 -2.69
C MET A 147 -8.16 13.70 -4.06
N ALA A 148 -7.50 13.25 -5.13
CA ALA A 148 -8.06 13.26 -6.47
C ALA A 148 -9.32 12.40 -6.63
N ILE A 149 -9.44 11.29 -5.90
CA ILE A 149 -10.66 10.46 -5.89
C ILE A 149 -11.82 11.22 -5.24
N PHE A 150 -11.56 11.87 -4.10
CA PHE A 150 -12.59 12.60 -3.37
C PHE A 150 -12.99 13.92 -4.03
N SER A 151 -12.10 14.56 -4.80
CA SER A 151 -12.39 15.82 -5.49
C SER A 151 -13.16 15.65 -6.80
N ARG A 152 -13.37 14.42 -7.28
CA ARG A 152 -14.13 14.19 -8.53
C ARG A 152 -15.57 14.65 -8.38
N ARG A 153 -16.13 15.24 -9.45
CA ARG A 153 -17.57 15.50 -9.55
C ARG A 153 -18.33 14.18 -9.51
N MET A 154 -19.47 14.15 -8.81
CA MET A 154 -20.38 13.01 -8.86
C MET A 154 -20.88 12.84 -10.30
N LYS A 155 -20.91 11.60 -10.80
CA LYS A 155 -21.61 11.29 -12.04
C LYS A 155 -23.10 11.25 -11.72
N ASP A 156 -23.89 11.99 -12.49
CA ASP A 156 -25.34 12.16 -12.29
C ASP A 156 -26.12 10.83 -12.45
#